data_AF-A0A916NM42-F1
#
_entry.id   AF-A0A916NM42-F1
#
_cell.length_a   1.000
_cell.length_b   1.000
_cell.length_c   1.000
_cell.angle_alpha   90.00
_cell.angle_beta   90.00
_cell.angle_gamma   90.00
#
_symmetry.space_group_name_H-M   'P 1'
#
loop_
_entity.id
_entity.type
_entity.pdbx_description
1 polymer ?
#
loop_
_entity_poly.entity_id
_entity_poly.type
_entity_poly.pdbx_seq_one_letter_code
_entity_poly.pdbx_strand_id
1 'polypeptide(L)'
;MKLNDKLCIQFTNINITSLASNSGVFTGDNAQSNWQVNRKSNCGFGTIAGYHNSAAYNVNVINDNDMLDSDFSSQQGNSNEPVTQQ
;
A
#
# COMPACT_ATOMS: atom_id res chain seq x y z
N MET A 1 13.54 -40.95 18.53
CA MET A 1 13.46 -39.57 18.02
C MET A 1 12.03 -39.11 18.25
N LYS A 2 11.77 -38.18 19.17
CA LYS A 2 10.40 -37.78 19.50
C LYS A 2 9.82 -36.97 18.34
N LEU A 3 8.81 -37.54 17.71
CA LEU A 3 7.93 -36.89 16.75
C LEU A 3 6.97 -35.98 17.54
N ASN A 4 6.73 -34.76 17.07
CA ASN A 4 5.69 -33.82 17.52
C ASN A 4 6.03 -32.78 18.59
N ASP A 5 7.12 -32.03 18.43
CA ASP A 5 7.04 -30.61 18.80
C ASP A 5 6.28 -29.90 17.67
N LYS A 6 4.95 -29.81 17.82
CA LYS A 6 4.08 -29.06 16.90
C LYS A 6 4.57 -27.60 16.94
N LEU A 7 5.17 -27.15 15.84
CA LEU A 7 5.56 -25.75 15.68
C LEU A 7 4.30 -24.88 15.87
N CYS A 8 4.26 -24.12 16.96
CA CYS A 8 3.10 -23.35 17.38
C CYS A 8 3.49 -21.88 17.48
N ILE A 9 3.11 -21.12 16.46
CA ILE A 9 3.28 -19.66 16.47
C ILE A 9 2.07 -19.07 17.21
N GLN A 10 2.30 -18.55 18.41
CA GLN A 10 1.27 -17.88 19.21
C GLN A 10 1.64 -16.43 19.40
N PHE A 11 0.81 -15.53 18.88
CA PHE A 11 0.91 -14.11 19.18
C PHE A 11 0.00 -13.81 20.36
N THR A 12 0.55 -13.23 21.44
CA THR A 12 -0.26 -12.73 22.55
C THR A 12 -1.08 -11.51 22.10
N ASN A 13 -0.45 -10.58 21.39
CA ASN A 13 -1.11 -9.43 20.76
C ASN A 13 -0.36 -9.00 19.51
N ILE A 14 -1.10 -8.58 18.48
CA ILE A 14 -0.59 -7.78 17.36
C ILE A 14 -1.30 -6.43 17.48
N ASN A 15 -0.58 -5.40 17.90
CA ASN A 15 -1.14 -4.04 18.03
C ASN A 15 -0.65 -3.18 16.87
N ILE A 16 -1.58 -2.79 16.01
CA ILE A 16 -1.32 -1.92 14.86
C ILE A 16 -1.97 -0.57 15.18
N THR A 17 -1.16 0.43 15.47
CA THR A 17 -1.64 1.77 15.85
C THR A 17 -1.91 2.68 14.66
N SER A 18 -1.31 2.38 13.50
CA SER A 18 -1.56 3.06 12.23
C SER A 18 -1.08 2.22 11.06
N LEU A 19 -1.76 2.33 9.93
CA LEU A 19 -1.30 1.87 8.62
C LEU A 19 -1.43 3.03 7.63
N ALA A 20 -0.50 3.11 6.68
CA ALA A 20 -0.58 4.05 5.59
C ALA A 20 -1.29 3.42 4.39
N SER A 21 -1.52 4.22 3.35
CA SER A 21 -1.99 3.70 2.05
C SER A 21 -1.05 2.58 1.58
N ASN A 22 -1.64 1.55 0.97
CA ASN A 22 -0.90 0.44 0.34
C ASN A 22 -0.07 -0.39 1.32
N SER A 23 -0.62 -0.59 2.52
CA SER A 23 -0.01 -1.39 3.58
C SER A 23 -0.87 -2.61 3.90
N GLY A 24 -0.25 -3.65 4.46
CA GLY A 24 -0.93 -4.82 5.00
C GLY A 24 -0.08 -5.49 6.07
N VAL A 25 -0.71 -6.29 6.93
CA VAL A 25 -0.03 -7.06 7.98
C VAL A 25 -0.34 -8.53 7.75
N PHE A 26 0.71 -9.35 7.68
CA PHE A 26 0.62 -10.75 7.26
C PHE A 26 1.43 -11.63 8.20
N THR A 27 0.86 -12.78 8.56
CA THR A 27 1.46 -13.74 9.49
C THR A 27 1.26 -15.16 8.99
N GLY A 28 2.25 -16.02 9.25
CA GLY A 28 2.27 -17.39 8.72
C GLY A 28 2.70 -17.45 7.26
N ASP A 29 2.55 -18.63 6.67
CA ASP A 29 2.85 -18.85 5.25
C ASP A 29 1.93 -18.00 4.38
N ASN A 30 2.53 -17.13 3.57
CA ASN A 30 1.79 -16.25 2.69
C ASN A 30 2.53 -16.07 1.37
N ALA A 31 1.75 -15.90 0.29
CA ALA A 31 2.22 -15.54 -1.03
C ALA A 31 1.46 -14.29 -1.49
N GLN A 32 2.19 -13.27 -1.93
CA GLN A 32 1.63 -11.99 -2.35
C GLN A 32 2.12 -11.64 -3.74
N SER A 33 1.42 -12.17 -4.73
CA SER A 33 1.70 -11.87 -6.13
C SER A 33 0.85 -10.70 -6.61
N ASN A 34 1.33 -10.04 -7.67
CA ASN A 34 0.57 -9.06 -8.45
C ASN A 34 0.04 -7.85 -7.64
N TRP A 35 0.79 -7.42 -6.62
CA TRP A 35 0.51 -6.15 -5.95
C TRP A 35 0.78 -5.00 -6.91
N GLN A 36 -0.28 -4.29 -7.28
CA GLN A 36 -0.18 -3.07 -8.05
C GLN A 36 -0.90 -1.93 -7.35
N VAL A 37 -0.24 -0.79 -7.32
CA VAL A 37 -0.78 0.46 -6.79
C VAL A 37 -0.49 1.55 -7.80
N ASN A 38 -1.56 2.19 -8.24
CA ASN A 38 -1.50 3.31 -9.15
C ASN A 38 -2.15 4.51 -8.48
N ARG A 39 -1.43 5.62 -8.41
CA ARG A 39 -1.98 6.86 -7.86
C ARG A 39 -1.46 8.04 -8.66
N LYS A 40 -2.39 8.81 -9.20
CA LYS A 40 -2.13 10.18 -9.63
C LYS A 40 -2.72 11.13 -8.59
N SER A 41 -2.04 12.23 -8.32
CA SER A 41 -2.51 13.23 -7.37
C SER A 41 -2.15 14.62 -7.87
N ASN A 42 -3.18 15.41 -8.17
CA ASN A 42 -3.04 16.80 -8.56
C ASN A 42 -3.59 17.66 -7.42
N CYS A 43 -2.71 18.17 -6.57
CA CYS A 43 -3.10 18.98 -5.42
C CYS A 43 -2.60 20.41 -5.59
N GLY A 44 -3.51 21.35 -5.81
CA GLY A 44 -3.16 22.75 -5.98
C GLY A 44 -2.74 23.40 -4.67
N PHE A 45 -3.40 23.03 -3.58
CA PHE A 45 -3.11 23.55 -2.25
C PHE A 45 -2.63 22.48 -1.26
N GLY A 46 -3.07 21.23 -1.42
CA GLY A 46 -2.72 20.13 -0.52
C GLY A 46 -3.51 20.14 0.79
N THR A 47 -2.93 19.54 1.83
CA THR A 47 -3.60 19.30 3.11
C THR A 47 -3.07 20.24 4.19
N ILE A 48 -3.99 20.84 4.96
CA ILE A 48 -3.70 21.52 6.22
C ILE A 48 -4.33 20.71 7.34
N ALA A 49 -3.53 20.23 8.29
CA ALA A 49 -4.00 19.40 9.40
C ALA A 49 -3.23 19.73 10.69
N GLY A 50 -3.86 19.51 11.86
CA GLY A 50 -3.35 19.94 13.17
C GLY A 50 -4.14 21.09 13.80
N TYR A 51 -3.66 21.61 14.93
CA TYR A 51 -4.33 22.67 15.70
C TYR A 51 -3.77 24.06 15.35
N HIS A 52 -4.62 25.10 15.40
CA HIS A 52 -4.27 26.50 15.09
C HIS A 52 -3.72 26.76 13.68
N ASN A 53 -4.28 26.07 12.69
CA ASN A 53 -3.93 26.32 11.30
C ASN A 53 -4.70 27.53 10.74
N SER A 54 -4.01 28.39 10.01
CA SER A 54 -4.59 29.51 9.27
C SER A 54 -3.95 29.60 7.90
N ALA A 55 -4.76 29.81 6.87
CA ALA A 55 -4.27 30.10 5.53
C ALA A 55 -5.18 31.13 4.87
N ALA A 56 -4.60 32.19 4.35
CA ALA A 56 -5.32 33.31 3.75
C ALA A 56 -4.64 33.75 2.44
N TYR A 57 -5.44 34.30 1.53
CA TYR A 57 -4.98 34.82 0.22
C TYR A 57 -4.30 33.79 -0.71
N ASN A 58 -4.63 32.51 -0.56
CA ASN A 58 -4.07 31.47 -1.42
C ASN A 58 -4.77 31.43 -2.78
N VAL A 59 -4.01 31.51 -3.86
CA VAL A 59 -4.48 31.26 -5.22
C VAL A 59 -3.67 30.07 -5.75
N ASN A 60 -4.36 29.01 -6.14
CA ASN A 60 -3.74 27.79 -6.63
C ASN A 60 -4.30 27.46 -8.02
N VAL A 61 -3.41 27.25 -8.98
CA VAL A 61 -3.78 26.81 -10.34
C VAL A 61 -3.08 25.50 -10.59
N ILE A 62 -3.86 24.48 -10.96
CA ILE A 62 -3.33 23.24 -11.49
C ILE A 62 -3.63 23.25 -12.97
N ASN A 63 -2.59 23.26 -13.80
CA ASN A 63 -2.72 23.07 -15.23
C ASN A 63 -2.07 21.73 -15.58
N ASP A 64 -2.89 20.78 -16.00
CA ASP A 64 -2.44 19.49 -16.46
C ASP A 64 -2.91 19.31 -17.90
N ASN A 65 -1.99 19.52 -18.82
CA ASN A 65 -2.30 19.65 -20.25
C ASN A 65 -1.64 18.52 -21.02
N ASP A 66 -2.00 17.28 -20.68
CA ASP A 66 -1.67 16.07 -21.40
C ASP A 66 -2.89 15.55 -22.20
N MET A 67 -2.64 14.86 -23.32
CA MET A 67 -3.70 14.29 -24.17
C MET A 67 -4.28 12.99 -23.59
N LEU A 68 -3.53 12.32 -22.71
CA LEU A 68 -3.90 11.10 -22.00
C LEU A 68 -3.39 11.20 -20.56
N ASP A 69 -4.31 11.19 -19.60
CA ASP A 69 -4.00 11.24 -18.17
C ASP A 69 -3.68 9.83 -17.64
N SER A 70 -2.57 9.70 -16.90
CA SER A 70 -2.27 8.55 -16.03
C SER A 70 -2.56 7.18 -16.63
N ASP A 71 -1.82 6.85 -17.68
CA ASP A 71 -1.91 5.54 -18.31
C ASP A 71 -1.28 4.46 -17.41
N PHE A 72 -2.13 3.87 -16.58
CA PHE A 72 -1.74 2.79 -15.69
C PHE A 72 -1.83 1.45 -16.43
N SER A 73 -0.78 1.10 -17.16
CA SER A 73 -0.64 -0.27 -17.67
C SER A 73 -0.33 -1.22 -16.51
N SER A 74 -1.09 -2.31 -16.41
CA SER A 74 -0.73 -3.41 -15.51
C SER A 74 0.43 -4.18 -16.10
N GLN A 75 1.43 -4.55 -15.30
CA GLN A 75 2.25 -5.70 -15.67
C GLN A 75 1.39 -6.96 -15.48
N GLN A 76 0.62 -7.33 -16.51
CA GLN A 76 0.14 -8.70 -16.63
C GLN A 76 1.33 -9.54 -17.10
N GLY A 77 2.30 -9.74 -16.19
CA GLY A 77 3.25 -10.82 -16.37
C GLY A 77 2.43 -12.11 -16.42
N ASN A 78 2.60 -12.90 -17.48
CA ASN A 78 2.13 -14.29 -17.50
C ASN A 78 2.90 -15.04 -16.39
N SER A 79 2.44 -14.94 -15.15
CA SER A 79 3.13 -15.54 -14.02
C SER A 79 2.82 -17.04 -13.99
N ASN A 80 3.54 -17.82 -14.79
CA ASN A 80 3.90 -19.21 -14.47
C ASN A 80 4.97 -19.20 -13.36
N GLU A 81 4.73 -18.46 -12.28
CA GLU A 81 5.68 -18.38 -11.18
C GLU A 81 5.43 -19.54 -10.21
N PRO A 82 6.49 -20.21 -9.73
CA PRO A 82 6.35 -21.40 -8.93
C PRO A 82 5.74 -21.04 -7.57
N VAL A 83 4.57 -21.62 -7.27
CA VAL A 83 4.12 -21.77 -5.88
C VAL A 83 4.91 -22.95 -5.29
N THR A 84 6.23 -22.81 -5.11
CA THR A 84 7.01 -23.82 -4.40
C THR A 84 6.85 -23.59 -2.89
N GLN A 85 6.01 -24.42 -2.29
CA GLN A 85 6.09 -24.78 -0.87
C GLN A 85 7.27 -25.74 -0.69
N GLN A 86 8.17 -25.43 0.25
CA GLN A 86 8.94 -26.45 0.99
C GLN A 86 8.49 -26.38 2.44
#